data_AF-A0A819DGR6-F1
#
_entry.id   AF-A0A819DGR6-F1
#
_cell.length_a   1.000
_cell.length_b   1.000
_cell.length_c   1.000
_cell.angle_alpha   90.00
_cell.angle_beta   90.00
_cell.angle_gamma   90.00
#
_symmetry.space_group_name_H-M   'P 1'
#
loop_
_entity.id
_entity.type
_entity.pdbx_description
1 polymer ?
#
loop_
_entity_poly.entity_id
_entity_poly.type
_entity_poly.pdbx_seq_one_letter_code
_entity_poly.pdbx_strand_id
1 'polypeptide(L)'
;MKIVIIVLLGLSLIFALIGTTTDRWYQNTLNNSNEGLWIYCRRLSSNSSSSIINHCHKQPYFKSQSLAISGIILLFIGFVLSIFYFYKRENDRLLIYIIIVILLASTLLLIFSYLLYPRNVHLRQLGYSIYSMSISSVIVLISTALITFLAKTIQSTRTLTSFT
;
A
#
# COMPACT_ATOMS: atom_id res chain seq x y z
N MET A 1 -8.11 20.90 5.13
CA MET A 1 -7.47 19.65 5.64
C MET A 1 -8.18 18.37 5.18
N LYS A 2 -9.51 18.25 5.23
CA LYS A 2 -10.24 17.04 4.79
C LYS A 2 -9.86 16.53 3.39
N ILE A 3 -9.87 17.44 2.39
CA ILE A 3 -9.50 17.12 0.99
C ILE A 3 -8.07 16.57 0.90
N VAL A 4 -7.12 17.14 1.66
CA VAL A 4 -5.72 16.69 1.67
C VAL A 4 -5.63 15.24 2.12
N ILE A 5 -6.36 14.86 3.17
CA ILE A 5 -6.39 13.47 3.67
C ILE A 5 -6.92 12.51 2.60
N ILE A 6 -8.01 12.89 1.90
CA ILE A 6 -8.59 12.07 0.84
C ILE A 6 -7.59 11.89 -0.32
N VAL A 7 -6.91 12.97 -0.74
CA VAL A 7 -5.89 12.90 -1.80
C VAL A 7 -4.72 12.01 -1.38
N LEU A 8 -4.24 12.13 -0.15
CA LEU A 8 -3.16 11.28 0.37
C LEU A 8 -3.57 9.79 0.38
N LEU A 9 -4.77 9.47 0.87
CA LEU A 9 -5.27 8.09 0.85
C LEU A 9 -5.42 7.57 -0.59
N GLY A 10 -5.91 8.39 -1.53
CA GLY A 10 -5.97 8.04 -2.95
C GLY A 10 -4.59 7.75 -3.55
N LEU A 11 -3.60 8.60 -3.27
CA LEU A 11 -2.21 8.37 -3.68
C LEU A 11 -1.65 7.07 -3.08
N SER A 12 -1.94 6.79 -1.80
CA SER A 12 -1.48 5.57 -1.16
C SER A 12 -2.04 4.31 -1.84
N LEU A 13 -3.30 4.33 -2.27
CA LEU A 13 -3.93 3.25 -3.05
C LEU A 13 -3.20 3.02 -4.37
N ILE A 14 -2.90 4.09 -5.10
CA ILE A 14 -2.18 4.02 -6.38
C ILE A 14 -0.80 3.39 -6.17
N PHE A 15 -0.03 3.85 -5.18
CA PHE A 15 1.29 3.28 -4.87
C PHE A 15 1.23 1.82 -4.42
N ALA A 16 0.19 1.41 -3.67
CA ALA A 16 -0.01 0.01 -3.29
C ALA A 16 -0.32 -0.87 -4.51
N LEU A 17 -1.18 -0.40 -5.41
CA LEU A 17 -1.52 -1.11 -6.65
C LEU A 17 -0.31 -1.25 -7.57
N ILE A 18 0.46 -0.17 -7.78
CA ILE A 18 1.71 -0.21 -8.56
C ILE A 18 2.69 -1.21 -7.92
N GLY A 19 2.87 -1.12 -6.61
CA GLY A 19 3.78 -2.00 -5.86
C GLY A 19 3.40 -3.48 -5.97
N THR A 20 2.12 -3.82 -6.00
CA THR A 20 1.67 -5.22 -6.06
C THR A 20 1.59 -5.79 -7.46
N THR A 21 1.28 -4.99 -8.47
CA THR A 21 1.07 -5.47 -9.85
C THR A 21 2.36 -5.57 -10.67
N THR A 22 3.41 -4.86 -10.26
CA THR A 22 4.67 -4.81 -11.00
C THR A 22 5.61 -5.98 -10.66
N ASP A 23 6.43 -6.37 -11.64
CA ASP A 23 7.33 -7.52 -11.59
C ASP A 23 8.70 -7.21 -10.96
N ARG A 24 8.84 -6.08 -10.24
CA ARG A 24 10.14 -5.53 -9.81
C ARG A 24 10.22 -5.33 -8.30
N TRP A 25 9.93 -6.38 -7.56
CA TRP A 25 10.22 -6.47 -6.13
C TRP A 25 11.70 -6.71 -5.91
N TYR A 26 12.28 -7.62 -6.70
CA TYR A 26 13.69 -7.90 -6.68
C TYR A 26 14.25 -7.97 -8.09
N GLN A 27 15.52 -7.59 -8.24
CA GLN A 27 16.23 -7.58 -9.51
C GLN A 27 17.59 -8.24 -9.37
N ASN A 28 17.96 -9.00 -10.40
CA ASN A 28 19.31 -9.51 -10.57
C ASN A 28 19.88 -8.93 -11.87
N THR A 29 20.81 -7.99 -11.71
CA THR A 29 21.46 -7.29 -12.82
C THR A 29 22.39 -8.20 -13.62
N LEU A 30 22.96 -9.25 -13.00
CA LEU A 30 23.86 -10.20 -13.68
C LEU A 30 23.11 -11.10 -14.66
N ASN A 31 21.92 -11.59 -14.27
CA ASN A 31 21.11 -12.50 -15.09
C ASN A 31 19.92 -11.81 -15.78
N ASN A 32 19.85 -10.47 -15.68
CA ASN A 32 18.80 -9.62 -16.23
C ASN A 32 17.39 -10.17 -15.95
N SER A 33 17.15 -10.52 -14.69
CA SER A 33 15.87 -11.10 -14.23
C SER A 33 15.20 -10.22 -13.20
N ASN A 34 13.88 -10.09 -13.30
CA ASN A 34 13.04 -9.39 -12.35
C ASN A 34 12.10 -10.40 -11.68
N GLU A 35 11.88 -10.23 -10.38
CA GLU A 35 10.91 -10.97 -9.61
C GLU A 35 9.91 -10.00 -9.00
N GLY A 36 8.62 -10.26 -9.16
CA GLY A 36 7.56 -9.55 -8.45
C GLY A 36 6.57 -10.51 -7.82
N LEU A 37 5.53 -9.95 -7.20
CA LEU A 37 4.60 -10.71 -6.37
C LEU A 37 3.89 -11.86 -7.11
N TRP A 38 3.64 -11.69 -8.40
CA TRP A 38 2.85 -12.61 -9.23
C TRP A 38 3.67 -13.39 -10.25
N ILE A 39 4.71 -12.76 -10.77
CA ILE A 39 5.47 -13.26 -11.92
C ILE A 39 6.97 -13.07 -11.70
N TYR A 40 7.73 -14.02 -12.22
CA TYR A 40 9.17 -13.93 -12.39
C TYR A 40 9.48 -13.88 -13.88
N CYS A 41 10.29 -12.91 -14.29
CA CYS A 41 10.68 -12.71 -15.68
C CYS A 41 12.21 -12.75 -15.82
N ARG A 42 12.70 -13.51 -16.79
CA ARG A 42 14.12 -13.59 -17.15
C ARG A 42 14.31 -13.16 -18.60
N ARG A 43 15.24 -12.23 -18.83
CA ARG A 43 15.71 -11.89 -20.18
C ARG A 43 16.82 -12.82 -20.59
N LEU A 44 16.60 -13.58 -21.65
CA LEU A 44 17.63 -14.39 -22.31
C LEU A 44 18.06 -13.65 -23.58
N SER A 45 19.35 -13.32 -23.70
CA SER A 45 19.91 -12.92 -25.00
C SER A 45 20.23 -14.20 -25.78
N SER A 46 19.58 -14.41 -26.92
CA SER A 46 19.98 -15.47 -27.84
C SER A 46 21.29 -15.05 -28.52
N ASN A 47 22.27 -15.94 -28.60
CA ASN A 47 23.54 -15.67 -29.30
C ASN A 47 23.38 -15.61 -30.84
N SER A 48 22.19 -15.82 -31.38
CA SER A 48 21.96 -15.99 -32.82
C SER A 48 20.87 -15.10 -33.42
N SER A 49 20.21 -14.27 -32.62
CA SER A 49 19.23 -13.28 -33.11
C SER A 49 19.13 -12.10 -32.15
N SER A 50 19.07 -10.88 -32.68
CA SER A 50 18.93 -9.61 -31.95
C SER A 50 17.60 -9.45 -31.19
N SER A 51 16.81 -10.52 -31.04
CA SER A 51 15.54 -10.53 -30.32
C SER A 51 15.74 -10.90 -28.85
N ILE A 52 15.44 -9.98 -27.94
CA ILE A 52 15.38 -10.24 -26.49
C ILE A 52 14.12 -11.07 -26.21
N ILE A 53 14.29 -12.31 -25.74
CA ILE A 53 13.15 -13.16 -25.33
C ILE A 53 12.94 -12.98 -23.82
N ASN A 54 11.76 -12.49 -23.44
CA ASN A 54 11.33 -12.42 -22.04
C ASN A 54 10.59 -13.72 -21.69
N HIS A 55 11.23 -14.60 -20.93
CA HIS A 55 10.54 -15.76 -20.36
C HIS A 55 9.98 -15.39 -18.99
N CYS A 56 8.64 -15.35 -18.89
CA CYS A 56 7.92 -15.04 -17.67
C CYS A 56 7.12 -16.24 -17.17
N HIS A 57 7.23 -16.54 -15.88
CA HIS A 57 6.51 -17.63 -15.22
C HIS A 57 5.71 -17.09 -14.02
N LYS A 58 4.54 -17.67 -13.76
CA LYS A 58 3.73 -17.37 -12.58
C LYS A 58 4.39 -17.97 -11.33
N GLN A 59 4.34 -17.25 -10.21
CA GLN A 59 4.90 -17.71 -8.95
C GLN A 59 3.81 -18.05 -7.92
N PRO A 60 3.92 -19.20 -7.22
CA PRO A 60 2.96 -19.63 -6.22
C PRO A 60 3.25 -19.05 -4.83
N TYR A 61 3.45 -17.74 -4.71
CA TYR A 61 3.66 -17.09 -3.40
C TYR A 61 2.34 -16.74 -2.71
N PHE A 62 1.52 -17.77 -2.45
CA PHE A 62 0.14 -17.60 -1.98
C PHE A 62 0.02 -16.80 -0.67
N LYS A 63 0.99 -16.92 0.24
CA LYS A 63 0.97 -16.22 1.53
C LYS A 63 1.17 -14.71 1.38
N SER A 64 2.23 -14.27 0.68
CA SER A 64 2.48 -12.84 0.46
C SER A 64 1.45 -12.22 -0.47
N GLN A 65 1.01 -12.95 -1.50
CA GLN A 65 -0.09 -12.52 -2.39
C GLN A 65 -1.38 -12.25 -1.60
N SER A 66 -1.80 -13.19 -0.75
CA SER A 66 -3.01 -13.04 0.06
C SER A 66 -2.94 -11.85 1.02
N LEU A 67 -1.78 -11.64 1.67
CA LEU A 67 -1.57 -10.49 2.55
C LEU A 67 -1.64 -9.16 1.79
N ALA A 68 -1.00 -9.07 0.62
CA ALA A 68 -1.02 -7.86 -0.20
C ALA A 68 -2.44 -7.49 -0.66
N ILE A 69 -3.19 -8.48 -1.16
CA ILE A 69 -4.58 -8.30 -1.62
C ILE A 69 -5.45 -7.86 -0.46
N SER A 70 -5.36 -8.56 0.68
CA SER A 70 -6.16 -8.24 1.87
C SER A 70 -5.85 -6.84 2.38
N GLY A 71 -4.58 -6.43 2.39
CA GLY A 71 -4.15 -5.08 2.72
C GLY A 71 -4.77 -4.03 1.78
N ILE A 72 -4.70 -4.23 0.47
CA ILE A 72 -5.30 -3.30 -0.52
C ILE A 72 -6.81 -3.19 -0.37
N ILE A 73 -7.51 -4.30 -0.13
CA ILE A 73 -8.97 -4.30 0.08
C ILE A 73 -9.32 -3.49 1.33
N LEU A 74 -8.63 -3.71 2.44
CA LEU A 74 -8.85 -2.93 3.66
C LEU A 74 -8.51 -1.45 3.46
N LEU A 75 -7.45 -1.13 2.71
CA LEU A 75 -7.12 0.24 2.37
C LEU A 75 -8.24 0.91 1.58
N PHE A 76 -8.81 0.20 0.60
CA PHE A 76 -9.92 0.69 -0.21
C PHE A 76 -11.17 0.93 0.64
N ILE A 77 -11.51 0.00 1.53
CA ILE A 77 -12.63 0.15 2.48
C ILE A 77 -12.39 1.37 3.38
N GLY A 78 -11.20 1.50 3.97
CA GLY A 78 -10.83 2.63 4.82
C GLY A 78 -10.88 3.97 4.07
N PHE A 79 -10.49 3.99 2.80
CA PHE A 79 -10.61 5.16 1.93
C PHE A 79 -12.07 5.56 1.69
N VAL A 80 -12.93 4.62 1.30
CA VAL A 80 -14.36 4.89 1.08
C VAL A 80 -15.05 5.36 2.37
N LEU A 81 -14.76 4.73 3.50
CA LEU A 81 -15.29 5.16 4.80
C LEU A 81 -14.79 6.55 5.19
N SER A 82 -13.53 6.88 4.89
CA SER A 82 -12.98 8.22 5.12
C SER A 82 -13.69 9.29 4.29
N ILE A 83 -14.01 8.99 3.02
CA ILE A 83 -14.83 9.87 2.18
C ILE A 83 -16.20 10.05 2.84
N PHE A 84 -16.89 8.96 3.17
CA PHE A 84 -18.22 9.02 3.78
C PHE A 84 -18.23 9.82 5.09
N TYR A 85 -17.23 9.62 5.96
CA TYR A 85 -17.05 10.40 7.19
C TYR A 85 -16.91 11.90 6.92
N PHE A 86 -16.14 12.31 5.90
CA PHE A 86 -15.95 13.72 5.61
C PHE A 86 -17.17 14.39 4.96
N TYR A 87 -17.98 13.63 4.21
CA TYR A 87 -19.22 14.09 3.60
C TYR A 87 -20.39 14.12 4.59
N LYS A 88 -20.48 13.13 5.49
CA LYS A 88 -21.53 13.09 6.51
C LYS A 88 -21.26 14.17 7.56
N ARG A 89 -22.22 15.09 7.78
CA ARG A 89 -22.06 16.24 8.69
C ARG A 89 -22.18 15.86 10.18
N GLU A 90 -22.44 14.59 10.47
CA GLU A 90 -22.53 14.04 11.83
C GLU A 90 -21.17 13.61 12.33
N ASN A 91 -20.83 14.02 13.56
CA ASN A 91 -19.54 13.72 14.16
C ASN A 91 -19.60 12.38 14.90
N ASP A 92 -19.67 11.29 14.14
CA ASP A 92 -19.71 9.93 14.68
C ASP A 92 -18.31 9.47 15.10
N ARG A 93 -18.06 9.47 16.41
CA ARG A 93 -16.76 9.09 16.98
C ARG A 93 -16.42 7.62 16.71
N LEU A 94 -17.44 6.75 16.70
CA LEU A 94 -17.25 5.31 16.49
C LEU A 94 -16.73 5.05 15.07
N LEU A 95 -17.27 5.76 14.08
CA LEU A 95 -16.83 5.67 12.69
C LEU A 95 -15.35 6.06 12.52
N ILE A 96 -14.87 7.09 13.23
CA ILE A 96 -13.45 7.51 13.19
C ILE A 96 -12.54 6.39 13.71
N TYR A 97 -12.89 5.77 14.84
CA TYR A 97 -12.10 4.67 15.40
C TYR A 97 -12.07 3.47 14.45
N ILE A 98 -13.20 3.12 13.83
CA ILE A 98 -13.27 2.04 12.84
C ILE A 98 -12.35 2.34 11.65
N ILE A 99 -12.38 3.56 11.12
CA ILE A 99 -11.50 3.98 10.02
C ILE A 99 -10.03 3.82 10.41
N ILE A 100 -9.63 4.32 11.58
CA ILE A 100 -8.25 4.24 12.07
C ILE A 100 -7.80 2.77 12.18
N VAL A 101 -8.61 1.91 12.79
CA VAL A 101 -8.28 0.49 12.96
C VAL A 101 -8.13 -0.21 11.61
N ILE A 102 -9.04 0.04 10.67
CA ILE A 102 -8.98 -0.54 9.32
C ILE A 102 -7.71 -0.08 8.58
N LEU A 103 -7.38 1.21 8.65
CA LEU A 103 -6.18 1.75 7.99
C LEU A 103 -4.90 1.19 8.60
N LEU A 104 -4.81 1.06 9.93
CA LEU A 104 -3.67 0.45 10.61
C LEU A 104 -3.53 -1.04 10.27
N ALA A 105 -4.63 -1.79 10.27
CA ALA A 105 -4.64 -3.20 9.90
C ALA A 105 -4.20 -3.38 8.43
N SER A 106 -4.71 -2.55 7.53
CA SER A 106 -4.25 -2.49 6.13
C SER A 106 -2.74 -2.28 6.03
N THR A 107 -2.21 -1.26 6.71
CA THR A 107 -0.77 -0.97 6.71
C THR A 107 0.05 -2.16 7.22
N LEU A 108 -0.37 -2.80 8.31
CA LEU A 108 0.30 -3.98 8.85
C LEU A 108 0.33 -5.13 7.84
N LEU A 109 -0.78 -5.41 7.14
CA LEU A 109 -0.83 -6.46 6.12
C LEU A 109 0.08 -6.15 4.93
N LEU A 110 0.13 -4.89 4.47
CA LEU A 110 1.03 -4.47 3.41
C LEU A 110 2.50 -4.61 3.82
N ILE A 111 2.83 -4.27 5.08
CA ILE A 111 4.18 -4.45 5.63
C ILE A 111 4.55 -5.93 5.72
N PHE A 112 3.67 -6.75 6.29
CA PHE A 112 3.91 -8.18 6.38
C PHE A 112 4.00 -8.85 5.01
N SER A 113 3.31 -8.35 3.99
CA SER A 113 3.39 -8.88 2.64
C SER A 113 4.83 -8.87 2.09
N TYR A 114 5.61 -7.82 2.33
CA TYR A 114 7.00 -7.77 1.85
C TYR A 114 8.00 -8.33 2.85
N LEU A 115 7.73 -8.28 4.17
CA LEU A 115 8.60 -8.90 5.18
C LEU A 115 8.57 -10.43 5.09
N LEU A 116 7.40 -11.01 4.82
CA LEU A 116 7.22 -12.46 4.67
C LEU A 116 7.45 -12.93 3.22
N TYR A 117 7.81 -12.01 2.32
CA TYR A 117 8.16 -12.39 0.97
C TYR A 117 9.46 -13.19 0.99
N PRO A 118 9.49 -14.43 0.46
CA PRO A 118 10.67 -15.27 0.51
C PRO A 118 11.79 -14.62 -0.29
N ARG A 119 12.85 -14.19 0.39
CA ARG A 119 14.01 -13.57 -0.24
C ARG A 119 14.89 -14.65 -0.86
N ASN A 120 14.83 -14.79 -2.18
CA ASN A 120 15.77 -15.63 -2.92
C ASN A 120 17.20 -15.04 -2.82
N VAL A 121 18.14 -15.84 -2.33
CA VAL A 121 19.54 -15.45 -2.03
C VAL A 121 20.28 -14.89 -3.26
N HIS A 122 19.82 -15.23 -4.46
CA HIS A 122 20.43 -14.81 -5.73
C HIS A 122 19.98 -13.44 -6.25
N LEU A 123 18.96 -12.83 -5.63
CA LEU A 123 18.46 -11.51 -6.03
C LEU A 123 18.96 -10.45 -5.05
N ARG A 124 19.99 -9.71 -5.47
CA ARG A 124 20.74 -8.81 -4.59
C ARG A 124 20.11 -7.42 -4.44
N GLN A 125 19.31 -6.96 -5.40
CA GLN A 125 18.81 -5.59 -5.43
C GLN A 125 17.31 -5.50 -5.18
N LEU A 126 16.90 -4.61 -4.28
CA LEU A 126 15.51 -4.21 -4.07
C LEU A 126 15.04 -3.42 -5.29
N GLY A 127 13.91 -3.83 -5.86
CA GLY A 127 13.29 -3.13 -6.97
C GLY A 127 12.26 -2.09 -6.49
N TYR A 128 11.81 -1.25 -7.43
CA TYR A 128 10.92 -0.11 -7.13
C TYR A 128 9.57 -0.51 -6.53
N SER A 129 9.10 -1.73 -6.75
CA SER A 129 7.79 -2.19 -6.27
C SER A 129 7.73 -2.18 -4.74
N ILE A 130 8.81 -2.60 -4.07
CA ILE A 130 8.91 -2.59 -2.61
C ILE A 130 8.97 -1.16 -2.07
N TYR A 131 9.71 -0.26 -2.74
CA TYR A 131 9.73 1.16 -2.40
C TYR A 131 8.33 1.79 -2.56
N SER A 132 7.61 1.46 -3.62
CA SER A 132 6.23 1.90 -3.87
C SER A 132 5.29 1.48 -2.73
N MET A 133 5.33 0.21 -2.32
CA MET A 133 4.51 -0.27 -1.19
C MET A 133 4.90 0.37 0.16
N SER A 134 6.19 0.63 0.35
CA SER A 134 6.69 1.31 1.55
C SER A 134 6.20 2.76 1.61
N ILE A 135 6.28 3.49 0.49
CA ILE A 135 5.75 4.85 0.37
C ILE A 135 4.24 4.86 0.63
N SER A 136 3.49 3.93 0.03
CA SER A 136 2.06 3.77 0.31
C SER A 136 1.80 3.64 1.82
N SER A 137 2.51 2.73 2.49
CA SER A 137 2.37 2.48 3.93
C SER A 137 2.63 3.73 4.77
N VAL A 138 3.67 4.50 4.43
CA VAL A 138 3.99 5.77 5.12
C VAL A 138 2.89 6.81 4.91
N ILE A 139 2.37 6.95 3.68
CA ILE A 139 1.28 7.88 3.38
C ILE A 139 0.02 7.53 4.17
N VAL A 140 -0.31 6.23 4.32
CA VAL A 140 -1.45 5.78 5.15
C VAL A 140 -1.25 6.16 6.62
N LEU A 141 -0.04 5.96 7.17
CA LEU A 141 0.25 6.34 8.56
C LEU A 141 0.11 7.84 8.79
N ILE A 142 0.65 8.66 7.87
CA ILE A 142 0.48 10.12 7.92
C ILE A 142 -1.00 10.51 7.85
N SER A 143 -1.75 9.91 6.94
CA SER A 143 -3.18 10.16 6.78
C SER A 143 -3.96 9.80 8.04
N THR A 144 -3.62 8.66 8.67
CA THR A 144 -4.24 8.19 9.91
C THR A 144 -3.95 9.13 11.09
N ALA A 145 -2.70 9.62 11.19
CA ALA A 145 -2.32 10.61 12.19
C ALA A 145 -3.08 11.94 12.00
N LEU A 146 -3.23 12.40 10.75
CA LEU A 146 -3.99 13.61 10.42
C LEU A 146 -5.49 13.47 10.74
N ILE A 147 -6.10 12.31 10.47
CA ILE A 147 -7.49 12.02 10.83
C ILE A 147 -7.66 12.11 12.36
N THR A 148 -6.75 11.48 13.10
CA THR A 148 -6.76 11.48 14.57
C THR A 148 -6.60 12.89 15.13
N PHE A 149 -5.68 13.67 14.59
CA PHE A 149 -5.48 15.07 14.97
C PHE A 149 -6.74 15.91 14.73
N LEU A 150 -7.33 15.81 13.53
CA LEU A 150 -8.54 16.55 13.15
C LEU A 150 -9.72 16.22 14.08
N ALA A 151 -9.90 14.94 14.40
CA ALA A 151 -10.94 14.48 15.32
C ALA A 151 -10.79 15.12 16.71
N LYS A 152 -9.56 15.20 17.22
CA LYS A 152 -9.24 15.85 18.50
C LYS A 152 -9.50 17.36 18.46
N THR A 153 -9.12 18.05 17.39
CA THR A 153 -9.32 19.51 17.27
C THR A 153 -10.80 19.88 17.32
N ILE A 154 -11.65 19.15 16.58
CA ILE A 154 -13.11 19.38 16.54
C ILE A 154 -13.75 19.21 17.92
N GLN A 155 -13.25 18.26 18.72
CA GLN A 155 -13.77 18.03 20.07
C GLN A 155 -13.43 19.20 21.02
N SER A 156 -12.21 19.74 20.94
CA SER A 156 -11.79 20.88 21.76
C SER A 156 -12.57 22.17 21.45
N THR A 157 -12.99 22.38 20.21
CA THR A 157 -13.77 23.58 19.84
C THR A 157 -15.20 23.51 20.38
N ARG A 158 -15.81 22.32 20.40
CA ARG A 158 -17.19 22.14 20.89
C ARG A 158 -17.31 22.30 22.40
N THR A 159 -16.30 21.88 23.17
CA THR A 159 -16.30 22.10 24.62
C THR A 159 -16.23 23.58 24.96
N LEU A 160 -15.52 24.40 24.17
CA LEU A 160 -15.41 25.83 24.45
C LEU A 160 -16.75 26.57 24.24
N THR A 161 -17.52 26.18 23.22
CA THR A 161 -18.81 26.80 22.89
C THR A 161 -19.98 26.38 23.80
N SER A 162 -19.82 25.33 24.62
CA SER A 162 -20.85 24.93 25.60
C SER A 162 -20.72 25.63 26.95
N PHE A 163 -19.66 26.43 27.14
CA PHE A 163 -19.41 27.20 28.38
C PHE A 163 -19.68 28.71 28.22
N THR A 164 -20.24 29.13 27.07
CA THR A 164 -20.73 30.49 26.79
C THR A 164 -22.21 30.45 26.50
#